data_AF-A0A2E6JFN6-F1
#
_entry.id   AF-A0A2E6JFN6-F1
#
_cell.length_a   1.000
_cell.length_b   1.000
_cell.length_c   1.000
_cell.angle_alpha   90.00
_cell.angle_beta   90.00
_cell.angle_gamma   90.00
#
_symmetry.space_group_name_H-M   'P 1'
#
loop_
_entity.id
_entity.type
_entity.pdbx_description
1 polymer ?
#
loop_
_entity_poly.entity_id
_entity_poly.type
_entity_poly.pdbx_seq_one_letter_code
_entity_poly.pdbx_strand_id
1 'polypeptide(L)' 'MSLNVEELINRYKERAEAVKNRSIPPVGGDDRLAFIKQAETDYQDFMMIADSEVEITEKFLIFKFKLDN' A
#
# COMPACT_ATOMS: atom_id res chain seq x y z
N MET A 1 7.79 -11.83 20.53
CA MET A 1 7.36 -10.86 19.50
C MET A 1 5.90 -11.14 19.22
N SER A 2 4.99 -10.25 19.60
CA SER A 2 3.55 -10.40 19.34
C SER A 2 3.21 -9.75 18.01
N LEU A 3 2.38 -10.41 17.20
CA LEU A 3 1.84 -9.81 15.98
C LEU A 3 0.90 -8.67 16.34
N ASN A 4 1.21 -7.45 15.92
CA ASN A 4 0.30 -6.30 16.00
C ASN A 4 -0.20 -5.95 14.59
N VAL A 5 -1.42 -6.39 14.29
CA VAL A 5 -2.05 -6.18 12.98
C VAL A 5 -2.46 -4.74 12.77
N GLU A 6 -2.94 -4.06 13.80
CA GLU A 6 -3.34 -2.65 13.71
C GLU A 6 -2.14 -1.76 13.35
N GLU A 7 -1.00 -2.00 13.99
CA GLU A 7 0.24 -1.31 13.65
C GLU A 7 0.71 -1.63 12.23
N LEU A 8 0.53 -2.88 11.76
CA LEU A 8 0.80 -3.25 10.38
C LEU A 8 -0.06 -2.44 9.41
N ILE A 9 -1.38 -2.38 9.62
CA ILE A 9 -2.31 -1.60 8.79
C ILE A 9 -1.91 -0.12 8.78
N ASN A 10 -1.59 0.45 9.94
CA ASN A 10 -1.17 1.85 10.05
C ASN A 10 0.10 2.14 9.25
N ARG A 11 1.12 1.27 9.33
CA ARG A 11 2.35 1.43 8.53
C ARG A 11 2.06 1.39 7.03
N TYR A 12 1.09 0.60 6.57
CA TYR A 12 0.73 0.55 5.15
C TYR A 12 -0.10 1.77 4.71
N LYS A 13 -0.96 2.31 5.58
CA LYS A 13 -1.63 3.61 5.36
C LYS A 13 -0.61 4.74 5.20
N GLU A 14 0.36 4.81 6.12
CA GLU A 14 1.43 5.81 6.07
C GLU A 14 2.26 5.71 4.78
N ARG A 15 2.56 4.50 4.32
CA ARG A 15 3.28 4.27 3.06
C ARG A 15 2.48 4.70 1.84
N ALA A 16 1.18 4.39 1.79
CA ALA A 16 0.29 4.85 0.72
C ALA A 16 0.28 6.39 0.65
N GLU A 17 0.07 7.06 1.78
CA GLU A 17 0.12 8.53 1.84
C GLU A 17 1.49 9.09 1.46
N ALA A 18 2.59 8.46 1.89
CA ALA A 18 3.94 8.88 1.52
C ALA A 18 4.18 8.79 0.00
N VAL A 19 3.70 7.71 -0.66
CA VAL A 19 3.81 7.56 -2.12
C VAL A 19 2.98 8.60 -2.85
N LYS A 20 1.75 8.84 -2.40
CA LYS A 20 0.84 9.84 -2.99
C LYS A 20 1.39 11.26 -2.91
N ASN A 21 2.05 11.58 -1.79
CA ASN A 21 2.60 12.91 -1.54
C ASN A 21 4.06 13.08 -2.01
N ARG A 22 4.67 12.04 -2.62
CA ARG A 22 6.07 12.11 -3.05
C ARG A 22 6.24 13.10 -4.20
N SER A 23 7.23 13.98 -4.10
CA SER A 23 7.62 14.82 -5.22
C SER A 23 8.27 13.98 -6.32
N ILE A 24 7.99 14.33 -7.57
CA ILE A 24 8.64 13.69 -8.72
C ILE A 24 10.08 14.23 -8.78
N PRO A 25 11.11 13.36 -8.79
CA PRO A 25 12.50 13.79 -8.94
C PRO A 25 12.69 14.51 -10.28
N PRO A 26 13.75 15.33 -10.44
CA PRO A 26 14.02 16.06 -11.67
C PRO A 26 14.56 15.12 -12.77
N VAL A 27 13.75 14.16 -13.20
CA VAL A 27 14.01 13.21 -14.28
C VAL A 27 13.16 13.58 -15.50
N GLY A 28 13.72 13.40 -16.70
CA GLY A 28 13.06 13.72 -17.97
C GLY A 28 12.61 12.48 -18.73
N GLY A 29 11.77 12.68 -19.75
CA GLY A 29 11.42 11.63 -20.72
C GLY A 29 10.81 10.37 -20.08
N ASP A 30 11.29 9.21 -20.51
CA ASP A 30 10.76 7.89 -20.14
C ASP A 30 10.94 7.57 -18.65
N ASP A 31 12.02 8.04 -18.03
CA ASP A 31 12.28 7.82 -16.60
C ASP A 31 11.22 8.50 -15.71
N ARG A 32 10.70 9.65 -16.17
CA ARG A 32 9.60 10.35 -15.48
C ARG A 32 8.31 9.53 -15.51
N LEU A 33 8.00 8.94 -16.65
CA LEU A 33 6.81 8.09 -16.81
C LEU A 33 6.94 6.79 -16.01
N ALA A 34 8.12 6.17 -16.02
CA ALA A 34 8.41 4.99 -15.22
C ALA A 34 8.23 5.27 -13.72
N PHE A 35 8.71 6.43 -13.24
CA PHE A 35 8.54 6.83 -11.84
C PHE A 35 7.08 7.05 -11.45
N ILE A 36 6.26 7.64 -12.32
CA ILE A 36 4.83 7.82 -12.06
C ILE A 36 4.13 6.48 -11.99
N LYS A 37 4.35 5.61 -12.99
CA LYS A 37 3.73 4.28 -13.04
C LYS A 37 4.10 3.44 -11.81
N GLN A 38 5.36 3.50 -11.39
CA GLN A 38 5.79 2.85 -10.17
C GLN A 38 5.06 3.42 -8.95
N ALA A 39 4.88 4.75 -8.86
CA ALA A 39 4.13 5.37 -7.76
C ALA A 39 2.69 4.85 -7.70
N GLU A 40 2.03 4.72 -8.85
CA GLU A 40 0.65 4.24 -8.96
C GLU A 40 0.54 2.78 -8.49
N THR A 41 1.45 1.91 -8.94
CA THR A 41 1.50 0.51 -8.49
C THR A 41 1.80 0.42 -6.99
N ASP A 42 2.82 1.12 -6.50
CA ASP A 42 3.19 1.14 -5.08
C ASP A 42 2.00 1.61 -4.21
N TYR A 43 1.32 2.68 -4.63
CA TYR A 43 0.16 3.21 -3.93
C TYR A 43 -0.98 2.19 -3.89
N GLN A 44 -1.30 1.56 -5.03
CA GLN A 44 -2.36 0.57 -5.11
C GLN A 44 -2.06 -0.63 -4.19
N ASP A 45 -0.86 -1.18 -4.23
CA ASP A 45 -0.45 -2.32 -3.40
C ASP A 45 -0.50 -1.98 -1.91
N PHE A 46 -0.07 -0.77 -1.52
CA PHE A 46 -0.16 -0.33 -0.14
C PHE A 46 -1.61 -0.14 0.31
N MET A 47 -2.46 0.42 -0.56
CA MET A 47 -3.88 0.59 -0.27
C MET A 47 -4.62 -0.75 -0.14
N MET A 48 -4.25 -1.77 -0.92
CA MET A 48 -4.86 -3.11 -0.80
C MET A 48 -4.71 -3.67 0.61
N ILE A 49 -3.55 -3.51 1.25
CA ILE A 49 -3.35 -3.95 2.63
C ILE A 49 -3.98 -2.97 3.61
N ALA A 50 -3.76 -1.66 3.41
CA ALA A 50 -4.22 -0.61 4.31
C ALA A 50 -5.75 -0.58 4.50
N ASP A 51 -6.51 -0.92 3.47
CA ASP A 51 -7.98 -0.87 3.45
C ASP A 51 -8.62 -2.27 3.52
N SER A 52 -7.82 -3.31 3.71
CA SER A 52 -8.35 -4.67 3.84
C SER A 52 -9.02 -4.91 5.19
N GLU A 53 -10.08 -5.71 5.17
CA GLU A 53 -10.63 -6.32 6.38
C GLU A 53 -9.73 -7.47 6.82
N VAL A 54 -9.29 -7.44 8.10
CA VAL A 54 -8.37 -8.45 8.62
C VAL A 54 -9.11 -9.50 9.44
N GLU A 55 -8.81 -10.76 9.15
CA GLU A 55 -9.32 -11.92 9.89
C GLU A 55 -8.14 -12.76 10.39
N ILE A 56 -8.10 -13.03 11.69
CA ILE A 56 -7.10 -13.87 12.33
C ILE A 56 -7.76 -15.17 12.77
N THR A 57 -7.23 -16.29 12.28
CA THR A 57 -7.66 -17.64 12.65
C THR A 57 -6.51 -18.37 13.35
N GLU A 58 -6.74 -19.60 13.82
CA GLU A 58 -5.69 -20.40 14.49
C GLU A 58 -4.45 -20.66 13.60
N LYS A 59 -4.63 -20.65 12.27
CA LYS A 59 -3.57 -21.04 11.31
C LYS A 59 -3.19 -19.94 10.31
N PHE A 60 -4.02 -18.90 10.18
CA PHE A 60 -3.90 -17.93 9.09
C PHE A 60 -4.21 -16.50 9.55
N LEU A 61 -3.47 -15.57 8.95
CA LEU A 61 -3.80 -14.15 8.87
C LEU A 61 -4.32 -13.89 7.45
N ILE A 62 -5.54 -13.38 7.34
CA ILE A 62 -6.24 -13.19 6.07
C ILE A 62 -6.56 -11.71 5.91
N PHE A 63 -6.19 -11.15 4.76
CA PHE A 63 -6.54 -9.79 4.35
C PHE A 63 -7.58 -9.89 3.24
N LYS A 64 -8.77 -9.35 3.47
CA LYS A 64 -9.87 -9.33 2.51
C LYS A 64 -10.00 -7.92 1.94
N PHE A 65 -9.74 -7.78 0.65
CA PHE A 65 -9.94 -6.51 -0.05
C PHE A 65 -11.29 -6.55 -0.76
N LYS A 66 -12.13 -5.54 -0.53
CA LYS A 66 -13.43 -5.43 -1.17
C LYS A 66 -13.26 -4.85 -2.57
N LEU A 67 -13.78 -5.56 -3.58
CA LEU A 67 -13.88 -5.03 -4.94
C LEU A 67 -15.26 -4.39 -5.09
N ASP A 68 -15.29 -3.14 -5.53
CA ASP A 68 -16.53 -2.49 -5.94
C ASP A 68 -16.89 -2.98 -7.35
N ASN A 69 -18.09 -3.53 -7.51
CA ASN A 69 -18.64 -3.99 -8.80
C ASN A 69 -19.15 -2.81 -9.64
#